data_AF-A0A554GDJ0-F1
#
_entry.id   AF-A0A554GDJ0-F1
#
_cell.length_a   1.000
_cell.length_b   1.000
_cell.length_c   1.000
_cell.angle_alpha   90.00
_cell.angle_beta   90.00
_cell.angle_gamma   90.00
#
_symmetry.space_group_name_H-M   'P 1'
#
loop_
_entity.id
_entity.type
_entity.pdbx_description
1 polymer ?
#
loop_
_entity_poly.entity_id
_entity_poly.type
_entity_poly.pdbx_seq_one_letter_code
_entity_poly.pdbx_strand_id
1 'polypeptide(L)'
;MLSIKEIFDLLMSVLRGIKRLRNPARGQAVRVLRVFESYGIQPTQINRHFPEELRLLAIQWSSPDNLKEVLTQRHIDWINDFFALDPLWLEGETVSPHRHIPSYKDPRSLFRWMADINSNGELGCFKVYLLMRNGAEINQLTQGDFAVVLEQFATAENGPSRYFHLAEGGHFSHPPCVLHLMQILAIAHVNGAVMQRSILGSKDLIALANNVGMIPDALAKSRRHILAADHELWGHYSGSSPWLENLRTETEKSLMGAGMPDVVSKLQADRVRWARS
;
A
#
# COMPACT_ATOMS: atom_id res chain seq x y z
N MET A 1 25.51 34.57 19.66
CA MET A 1 24.67 34.16 18.51
C MET A 1 24.52 32.66 18.57
N LEU A 2 23.30 32.16 18.79
CA LEU A 2 23.02 30.72 18.75
C LEU A 2 23.24 30.21 17.31
N SER A 3 23.88 29.05 17.18
CA SER A 3 24.08 28.36 15.91
C SER A 3 22.74 27.91 15.34
N ILE A 4 22.61 27.89 14.01
CA ILE A 4 21.42 27.39 13.29
C ILE A 4 21.06 25.95 13.76
N LYS A 5 22.07 25.15 14.11
CA LYS A 5 21.89 23.79 14.63
C LYS A 5 21.25 23.78 16.02
N GLU A 6 21.64 24.70 16.90
CA GLU A 6 21.08 24.84 18.25
C GLU A 6 19.64 25.34 18.21
N ILE A 7 19.31 26.21 17.26
CA ILE A 7 17.94 26.67 17.02
C ILE A 7 17.06 25.51 16.51
N PHE A 8 17.58 24.68 15.61
CA PHE A 8 16.88 23.50 15.09
C PHE A 8 16.65 22.44 16.19
N ASP A 9 17.68 22.15 16.98
CA ASP A 9 17.59 21.19 18.09
C ASP A 9 16.62 21.67 19.18
N LEU A 10 16.58 22.97 19.46
CA LEU A 10 15.63 23.58 20.39
C LEU A 10 14.19 23.50 19.85
N LEU A 11 13.96 23.79 18.56
CA LEU A 11 12.67 23.65 17.90
C LEU A 11 12.17 22.19 17.94
N MET A 12 13.05 21.24 17.66
CA MET A 12 12.74 19.81 17.71
C MET A 12 12.50 19.31 19.13
N SER A 13 13.15 19.90 20.14
CA SER A 13 12.90 19.62 21.55
C SER A 13 11.53 20.15 22.00
N VAL A 14 11.18 21.37 21.61
CA VAL A 14 9.88 21.99 21.89
C VAL A 14 8.74 21.24 21.20
N LEU A 15 8.90 20.85 19.94
CA LEU A 15 7.91 20.03 19.22
C LEU A 15 7.73 18.65 19.85
N ARG A 16 8.81 18.03 20.33
CA ARG A 16 8.74 16.79 21.13
C ARG A 16 8.04 17.00 22.48
N GLY A 17 8.26 18.15 23.12
CA GLY A 17 7.55 18.56 24.34
C GLY A 17 6.05 18.80 24.13
N ILE A 18 5.66 19.44 23.03
CA ILE A 18 4.25 19.66 22.66
C ILE A 18 3.56 18.33 22.31
N LYS A 19 4.26 17.39 21.66
CA LYS A 19 3.78 16.01 21.47
C LYS A 19 3.56 15.29 22.82
N ARG A 20 4.44 15.47 23.81
CA ARG A 20 4.29 14.90 25.17
C ARG A 20 3.13 15.50 25.97
N LEU A 21 2.69 16.73 25.66
CA LEU A 21 1.55 17.38 26.32
C LEU A 21 0.18 16.95 25.77
N ARG A 22 0.12 16.26 24.61
CA ARG A 22 -1.08 15.52 24.19
C ARG A 22 -1.05 14.15 24.84
N ASN A 23 -2.08 13.80 25.62
CA ASN A 23 -2.26 12.47 26.20
C ASN A 23 -2.00 11.37 25.13
N PRO A 24 -0.87 10.64 25.20
CA PRO A 24 -0.47 9.68 24.17
C PRO A 24 -1.47 8.53 24.02
N ALA A 25 -2.02 8.06 25.14
CA ALA A 25 -3.06 7.01 25.16
C ALA A 25 -4.32 7.46 24.42
N ARG A 26 -4.73 8.73 24.59
CA ARG A 26 -5.82 9.31 23.79
C ARG A 26 -5.47 9.34 22.30
N GLY A 27 -4.23 9.68 21.95
CA GLY A 27 -3.75 9.67 20.56
C GLY A 27 -3.81 8.29 19.92
N GLN A 28 -3.38 7.25 20.65
CA GLN A 28 -3.50 5.86 20.24
C GLN A 28 -4.98 5.45 20.07
N ALA A 29 -5.85 5.81 21.02
CA ALA A 29 -7.28 5.55 20.92
C ALA A 29 -7.94 6.22 19.69
N VAL A 30 -7.55 7.46 19.34
CA VAL A 30 -8.00 8.11 18.10
C VAL A 30 -7.59 7.29 16.87
N ARG A 31 -6.32 6.84 16.81
CA ARG A 31 -5.84 6.03 15.69
C ARG A 31 -6.55 4.69 15.60
N VAL A 32 -6.80 4.02 16.71
CA VAL A 32 -7.56 2.77 16.75
C VAL A 32 -8.96 2.96 16.16
N LEU A 33 -9.72 3.96 16.63
CA LEU A 33 -11.05 4.23 16.08
C LEU A 33 -11.00 4.61 14.60
N ARG A 34 -9.96 5.36 14.18
CA ARG A 34 -9.75 5.73 12.79
C ARG A 34 -9.53 4.53 11.87
N VAL A 35 -8.86 3.47 12.35
CA VAL A 35 -8.69 2.24 11.58
C VAL A 35 -10.07 1.67 11.25
N PHE A 36 -10.88 1.36 12.27
CA PHE A 36 -12.23 0.80 12.05
C PHE A 36 -13.09 1.66 11.13
N GLU A 37 -13.09 2.98 11.34
CA GLU A 37 -13.81 3.93 10.48
C GLU A 37 -13.37 3.84 9.01
N SER A 38 -12.07 3.80 8.75
CA SER A 38 -11.52 3.75 7.38
C SER A 38 -11.87 2.43 6.67
N TYR A 39 -12.04 1.36 7.43
CA TYR A 39 -12.50 0.06 6.93
C TYR A 39 -14.04 -0.07 6.91
N GLY A 40 -14.77 1.01 7.22
CA GLY A 40 -16.24 1.03 7.20
C GLY A 40 -16.92 0.30 8.36
N ILE A 41 -16.17 -0.03 9.42
CA ILE A 41 -16.66 -0.75 10.60
C ILE A 41 -17.17 0.26 11.62
N GLN A 42 -18.46 0.19 11.91
CA GLN A 42 -19.09 1.08 12.90
C GLN A 42 -18.73 0.67 14.34
N PRO A 43 -18.71 1.60 15.31
CA PRO A 43 -18.40 1.26 16.71
C PRO A 43 -19.23 0.11 17.30
N THR A 44 -20.50 -0.01 16.90
CA THR A 44 -21.40 -1.09 17.33
C THR A 44 -21.08 -2.46 16.73
N GLN A 45 -20.24 -2.51 15.70
CA GLN A 45 -19.84 -3.74 15.00
C GLN A 45 -18.44 -4.21 15.42
N ILE A 46 -17.61 -3.35 16.03
CA ILE A 46 -16.20 -3.65 16.35
C ILE A 46 -16.04 -4.98 17.10
N ASN A 47 -16.81 -5.20 18.18
CA ASN A 47 -16.71 -6.43 18.99
C ASN A 47 -16.99 -7.73 18.22
N ARG A 48 -17.66 -7.67 17.07
CA ARG A 48 -17.92 -8.86 16.24
C ARG A 48 -16.65 -9.41 15.61
N HIS A 49 -15.64 -8.55 15.46
CA HIS A 49 -14.35 -8.91 14.87
C HIS A 49 -13.34 -9.39 15.92
N PHE A 50 -13.51 -9.01 17.19
CA PHE A 50 -12.59 -9.40 18.25
C PHE A 50 -12.88 -10.80 18.82
N PRO A 51 -11.82 -11.53 19.22
CA PRO A 51 -11.90 -12.66 20.15
C PRO A 51 -12.62 -12.25 21.43
N GLU A 52 -13.32 -13.19 22.06
CA GLU A 52 -14.19 -12.92 23.21
C GLU A 52 -13.44 -12.24 24.36
N GLU A 53 -12.20 -12.65 24.61
CA GLU A 53 -11.32 -12.13 25.66
C GLU A 53 -10.79 -10.71 25.43
N LEU A 54 -10.94 -10.17 24.21
CA LEU A 54 -10.55 -8.80 23.84
C LEU A 54 -11.77 -7.91 23.57
N ARG A 55 -12.98 -8.38 23.85
CA ARG A 55 -14.18 -7.56 23.69
C ARG A 55 -14.27 -6.52 24.80
N LEU A 56 -14.64 -5.32 24.41
CA LEU A 56 -14.90 -4.20 25.30
C LEU A 56 -16.41 -3.92 25.37
N LEU A 57 -16.86 -3.16 26.37
CA LEU A 57 -18.23 -2.67 26.40
C LEU A 57 -18.48 -1.71 25.23
N ALA A 58 -19.69 -1.71 24.66
CA ALA A 58 -20.03 -0.86 23.52
C ALA A 58 -19.75 0.64 23.78
N ILE A 59 -19.96 1.11 25.02
CA ILE A 59 -19.68 2.49 25.42
C ILE A 59 -18.18 2.84 25.39
N GLN A 60 -17.29 1.85 25.52
CA GLN A 60 -15.84 2.07 25.48
C GLN A 60 -15.36 2.38 24.06
N TRP A 61 -16.03 1.84 23.03
CA TRP A 61 -15.75 2.14 21.63
C TRP A 61 -16.32 3.49 21.14
N SER A 62 -17.16 4.16 21.95
CA SER A 62 -17.89 5.35 21.49
C SER A 62 -17.04 6.61 21.36
N SER A 63 -15.91 6.69 22.06
CA SER A 63 -15.04 7.85 22.01
C SER A 63 -13.58 7.51 22.36
N PRO A 64 -12.60 8.29 21.87
CA PRO A 64 -11.20 8.14 22.25
C PRO A 64 -10.97 8.29 23.76
N ASP A 65 -11.79 9.09 24.43
CA ASP A 65 -11.65 9.37 25.86
C ASP A 65 -12.12 8.20 26.74
N ASN A 66 -13.08 7.39 26.28
CA ASN A 66 -13.46 6.15 26.96
C ASN A 66 -12.46 5.03 26.62
N LEU A 67 -12.05 4.95 25.35
CA LEU A 67 -11.24 3.86 24.85
C LEU A 67 -9.82 3.86 25.44
N LYS A 68 -9.23 5.04 25.65
CA LYS A 68 -7.85 5.18 26.18
C LYS A 68 -7.67 4.55 27.57
N GLU A 69 -8.74 4.43 28.35
CA GLU A 69 -8.70 3.91 29.73
C GLU A 69 -8.66 2.37 29.77
N VAL A 70 -8.98 1.71 28.65
CA VAL A 70 -9.18 0.25 28.61
C VAL A 70 -8.43 -0.47 27.49
N LEU A 71 -7.81 0.28 26.57
CA LEU A 71 -6.90 -0.31 25.59
C LEU A 71 -5.73 -0.99 26.30
N THR A 72 -5.41 -2.18 25.83
CA THR A 72 -4.26 -2.96 26.28
C THR A 72 -3.39 -3.30 25.07
N GLN A 73 -2.13 -3.65 25.29
CA GLN A 73 -1.23 -4.05 24.20
C GLN A 73 -1.80 -5.19 23.36
N ARG A 74 -2.50 -6.16 23.99
CA ARG A 74 -3.16 -7.25 23.26
C ARG A 74 -4.20 -6.78 22.26
N HIS A 75 -4.91 -5.68 22.54
CA HIS A 75 -5.81 -5.08 21.56
C HIS A 75 -5.04 -4.48 20.39
N ILE A 76 -3.93 -3.77 20.68
CA ILE A 76 -3.10 -3.10 19.69
C ILE A 76 -2.46 -4.13 18.74
N ASP A 77 -1.85 -5.18 19.28
CA ASP A 77 -1.23 -6.25 18.51
C ASP A 77 -2.26 -6.94 17.61
N TRP A 78 -3.43 -7.26 18.18
CA TRP A 78 -4.52 -7.87 17.41
C TRP A 78 -4.99 -6.98 16.25
N ILE A 79 -5.19 -5.68 16.49
CA ILE A 79 -5.60 -4.72 15.44
C ILE A 79 -4.53 -4.61 14.36
N ASN A 80 -3.26 -4.52 14.76
CA ASN A 80 -2.13 -4.43 13.84
C ASN A 80 -2.08 -5.64 12.90
N ASP A 81 -2.31 -6.85 13.41
CA ASP A 81 -2.30 -8.06 12.59
C ASP A 81 -3.58 -8.23 11.77
N PHE A 82 -4.75 -7.90 12.36
CA PHE A 82 -6.04 -8.03 11.68
C PHE A 82 -6.11 -7.17 10.42
N PHE A 83 -5.59 -5.94 10.46
CA PHE A 83 -5.60 -4.99 9.35
C PHE A 83 -4.26 -4.87 8.61
N ALA A 84 -3.25 -5.67 8.97
CA ALA A 84 -1.88 -5.60 8.46
C ALA A 84 -1.25 -4.18 8.55
N LEU A 85 -1.40 -3.53 9.71
CA LEU A 85 -0.83 -2.21 9.98
C LEU A 85 0.68 -2.29 10.30
N ASP A 86 1.37 -1.17 10.12
CA ASP A 86 2.68 -0.93 10.69
C ASP A 86 2.57 -0.92 12.23
N PRO A 87 3.28 -1.80 12.94
CA PRO A 87 3.12 -1.93 14.40
C PRO A 87 3.38 -0.64 15.17
N LEU A 88 4.25 0.23 14.65
CA LEU A 88 4.68 1.46 15.31
C LEU A 88 3.73 2.64 15.03
N TRP A 89 2.79 2.49 14.10
CA TRP A 89 1.87 3.57 13.74
C TRP A 89 0.81 3.83 14.81
N LEU A 90 0.21 2.78 15.38
CA LEU A 90 -0.78 2.95 16.47
C LEU A 90 -0.14 3.60 17.70
N GLU A 91 1.15 3.37 17.92
CA GLU A 91 1.96 4.00 18.98
C GLU A 91 2.32 5.47 18.63
N GLY A 92 2.24 5.83 17.35
CA GLY A 92 2.45 7.18 16.85
C GLY A 92 3.91 7.51 16.58
N GLU A 93 4.74 6.48 16.41
CA GLU A 93 6.16 6.63 16.09
C GLU A 93 6.38 6.79 14.58
N THR A 94 5.51 6.20 13.76
CA THR A 94 5.54 6.32 12.30
C THR A 94 4.34 7.10 11.77
N VAL A 95 4.47 7.64 10.56
CA VAL A 95 3.37 8.32 9.84
C VAL A 95 2.62 7.38 8.89
N SER A 96 3.17 6.19 8.63
CA SER A 96 2.64 5.20 7.70
C SER A 96 1.77 4.18 8.41
N PRO A 97 0.44 4.14 8.18
CA PRO A 97 -0.43 3.18 8.84
C PRO A 97 -0.25 1.75 8.35
N HIS A 98 0.03 1.58 7.06
CA HIS A 98 0.10 0.27 6.44
C HIS A 98 1.56 -0.15 6.24
N ARG A 99 1.79 -1.47 6.25
CA ARG A 99 3.12 -2.04 6.00
C ARG A 99 3.54 -1.76 4.56
N HIS A 100 4.81 -1.43 4.36
CA HIS A 100 5.46 -1.37 3.05
C HIS A 100 6.20 -2.68 2.80
N ILE A 101 6.04 -3.26 1.61
CA ILE A 101 6.79 -4.43 1.16
C ILE A 101 8.00 -3.94 0.35
N PRO A 102 9.19 -3.85 0.96
CA PRO A 102 10.35 -3.26 0.31
C PRO A 102 10.82 -4.16 -0.82
N SER A 103 10.73 -3.67 -2.06
CA SER A 103 11.16 -4.42 -3.25
C SER A 103 11.94 -3.60 -4.26
N TYR A 104 12.18 -2.32 -3.97
CA TYR A 104 12.99 -1.46 -4.82
C TYR A 104 14.43 -1.99 -4.86
N LYS A 105 14.95 -2.21 -6.08
CA LYS A 105 16.26 -2.85 -6.37
C LYS A 105 16.39 -4.33 -6.00
N ASP A 106 15.42 -4.92 -5.31
CA ASP A 106 15.34 -6.36 -5.06
C ASP A 106 13.92 -6.87 -5.36
N PRO A 107 13.51 -6.95 -6.64
CA PRO A 107 12.16 -7.39 -7.00
C PRO A 107 11.89 -8.86 -6.60
N ARG A 108 12.93 -9.66 -6.34
CA ARG A 108 12.77 -11.05 -5.87
C ARG A 108 12.13 -11.12 -4.49
N SER A 109 12.36 -10.13 -3.63
CA SER A 109 11.72 -10.03 -2.31
C SER A 109 10.19 -10.01 -2.42
N LEU A 110 9.62 -9.21 -3.33
CA LEU A 110 8.17 -9.15 -3.57
C LEU A 110 7.64 -10.48 -4.08
N PHE A 111 8.34 -11.09 -5.04
CA PHE A 111 7.94 -12.39 -5.59
C PHE A 111 7.87 -13.47 -4.50
N ARG A 112 8.89 -13.55 -3.63
CA ARG A 112 8.90 -14.47 -2.48
C ARG A 112 7.79 -14.17 -1.50
N TRP A 113 7.62 -12.90 -1.13
CA TRP A 113 6.58 -12.49 -0.18
C TRP A 113 5.17 -12.87 -0.66
N MET A 114 4.86 -12.67 -1.94
CA MET A 114 3.56 -13.09 -2.51
C MET A 114 3.41 -14.62 -2.53
N ALA A 115 4.48 -15.35 -2.83
CA ALA A 115 4.47 -16.82 -2.83
C ALA A 115 4.31 -17.40 -1.41
N ASP A 116 4.95 -16.81 -0.42
CA ASP A 116 4.89 -17.23 0.99
C ASP A 116 3.47 -17.06 1.53
N ILE A 117 2.81 -15.92 1.23
CA ILE A 117 1.42 -15.69 1.64
C ILE A 117 0.48 -16.71 0.98
N ASN A 118 0.62 -16.95 -0.32
CA ASN A 118 -0.19 -17.95 -1.03
C ASN A 118 0.00 -19.37 -0.47
N SER A 119 1.22 -19.71 -0.05
CA SER A 119 1.56 -21.06 0.43
C SER A 119 1.07 -21.35 1.85
N ASN A 120 0.87 -20.32 2.66
CA ASN A 120 0.42 -20.45 4.06
C ASN A 120 -1.09 -20.69 4.20
N GLY A 121 -1.78 -21.09 3.13
CA GLY A 121 -3.23 -21.38 3.16
C GLY A 121 -4.12 -20.13 3.20
N GLU A 122 -3.54 -18.94 3.31
CA GLU A 122 -4.18 -17.69 2.94
C GLU A 122 -4.24 -17.64 1.41
N LEU A 123 -5.16 -18.41 0.79
CA LEU A 123 -5.51 -18.30 -0.63
C LEU A 123 -6.16 -16.93 -0.89
N GLY A 124 -5.36 -15.88 -0.77
CA GLY A 124 -5.77 -14.51 -0.97
C GLY A 124 -5.83 -14.26 -2.47
N CYS A 125 -7.02 -13.95 -2.97
CA CYS A 125 -7.08 -13.20 -4.21
C CYS A 125 -6.35 -11.87 -3.95
N PHE A 126 -5.39 -11.54 -4.80
CA PHE A 126 -4.70 -10.26 -4.75
C PHE A 126 -5.34 -9.27 -5.71
N LYS A 127 -5.31 -8.00 -5.35
CA LYS A 127 -5.59 -6.91 -6.27
C LYS A 127 -4.55 -5.81 -6.12
N VAL A 128 -3.94 -5.43 -7.23
CA VAL A 128 -2.99 -4.32 -7.27
C VAL A 128 -3.70 -3.09 -7.81
N TYR A 129 -3.55 -1.98 -7.08
CA TYR A 129 -4.02 -0.67 -7.50
C TYR A 129 -2.82 0.19 -7.89
N LEU A 130 -2.82 0.66 -9.14
CA LEU A 130 -1.97 1.76 -9.59
C LEU A 130 -2.78 3.06 -9.51
N LEU A 131 -2.41 3.95 -8.60
CA LEU A 131 -3.03 5.26 -8.44
C LEU A 131 -2.19 6.33 -9.10
N MET A 132 -2.84 7.18 -9.90
CA MET A 132 -2.21 8.27 -10.61
C MET A 132 -3.10 9.52 -10.63
N ARG A 133 -2.52 10.67 -10.98
CA ARG A 133 -3.21 11.97 -10.90
C ARG A 133 -4.31 12.14 -11.95
N ASN A 134 -4.07 11.63 -13.15
CA ASN A 134 -4.97 11.80 -14.31
C ASN A 134 -5.18 10.46 -15.02
N GLY A 135 -6.12 10.42 -15.96
CA GLY A 135 -6.39 9.22 -16.75
C GLY A 135 -5.64 9.18 -18.08
N ALA A 136 -4.46 9.78 -18.15
CA ALA A 136 -3.64 9.68 -19.36
C ALA A 136 -2.93 8.32 -19.41
N GLU A 137 -2.67 7.83 -20.61
CA GLU A 137 -1.76 6.70 -20.82
C GLU A 137 -0.36 7.03 -20.32
N ILE A 138 0.36 6.02 -19.82
CA ILE A 138 1.73 6.19 -19.35
C ILE A 138 2.66 6.18 -20.57
N ASN A 139 3.39 7.27 -20.75
CA ASN A 139 4.37 7.45 -21.80
C ASN A 139 5.59 8.26 -21.30
N GLN A 140 6.57 8.48 -22.17
CA GLN A 140 7.81 9.21 -21.84
C GLN A 140 7.61 10.64 -21.31
N LEU A 141 6.45 11.26 -21.60
CA LEU A 141 6.10 12.61 -21.17
C LEU A 141 5.25 12.60 -19.90
N THR A 142 4.85 11.44 -19.39
CA THR A 142 4.09 11.34 -18.14
C THR A 142 4.94 11.86 -16.98
N GLN A 143 4.35 12.72 -16.15
CA GLN A 143 5.01 13.37 -15.01
C GLN A 143 4.16 13.22 -13.75
N GLY A 144 4.80 13.41 -12.60
CA GLY A 144 4.18 13.41 -11.28
C GLY A 144 4.26 12.07 -10.55
N ASP A 145 3.72 12.05 -9.34
CA ASP A 145 3.74 10.91 -8.43
C ASP A 145 2.76 9.82 -8.84
N PHE A 146 3.06 8.59 -8.43
CA PHE A 146 2.14 7.47 -8.45
C PHE A 146 2.25 6.70 -7.13
N ALA A 147 1.17 6.01 -6.77
CA ALA A 147 1.17 5.07 -5.66
C ALA A 147 0.79 3.68 -6.16
N VAL A 148 1.45 2.66 -5.62
CA VAL A 148 1.13 1.27 -5.90
C VAL A 148 0.79 0.59 -4.59
N VAL A 149 -0.46 0.13 -4.48
CA VAL A 149 -0.93 -0.57 -3.28
C VAL A 149 -1.45 -1.95 -3.64
N LEU A 150 -1.22 -2.89 -2.75
CA LEU A 150 -1.76 -4.24 -2.82
C LEU A 150 -2.92 -4.36 -1.83
N GLU A 151 -4.01 -4.92 -2.29
CA GLU A 151 -5.08 -5.45 -1.47
C GLU A 151 -5.00 -6.97 -1.49
N GLN A 152 -4.97 -7.57 -0.31
CA GLN A 152 -5.20 -8.98 -0.10
C GLN A 152 -6.66 -9.14 0.35
N PHE A 153 -7.47 -9.81 -0.47
CA PHE A 153 -8.86 -10.08 -0.11
C PHE A 153 -8.92 -11.09 1.03
N ALA A 154 -9.78 -10.78 2.00
CA ALA A 154 -10.31 -11.79 2.89
C ALA A 154 -11.09 -12.83 2.07
N THR A 155 -10.88 -14.12 2.34
CA THR A 155 -11.84 -15.15 1.93
C THR A 155 -13.17 -14.85 2.64
N ALA A 156 -14.31 -15.17 2.02
CA ALA A 156 -15.65 -14.65 2.37
C ALA A 156 -16.11 -14.84 3.84
N GLU A 157 -15.34 -15.56 4.67
CA GLU A 157 -15.58 -15.79 6.10
C GLU A 157 -14.60 -15.04 7.02
N ASN A 158 -13.55 -14.38 6.49
CA ASN A 158 -12.36 -13.97 7.25
C ASN A 158 -12.04 -12.46 7.19
N GLY A 159 -12.87 -11.63 7.81
CA GLY A 159 -12.47 -10.26 8.16
C GLY A 159 -12.35 -9.27 6.98
N PRO A 160 -11.76 -8.09 7.22
CA PRO A 160 -11.57 -7.05 6.21
C PRO A 160 -10.39 -7.38 5.29
N SER A 161 -10.36 -6.75 4.10
CA SER A 161 -9.17 -6.77 3.26
C SER A 161 -7.94 -6.25 4.00
N ARG A 162 -6.76 -6.75 3.68
CA ARG A 162 -5.48 -6.24 4.19
C ARG A 162 -4.79 -5.43 3.09
N TYR A 163 -4.18 -4.31 3.45
CA TYR A 163 -3.56 -3.41 2.48
C TYR A 163 -2.08 -3.19 2.75
N PHE A 164 -1.29 -3.12 1.67
CA PHE A 164 0.15 -2.93 1.71
C PHE A 164 0.61 -1.91 0.67
N HIS A 165 1.64 -1.12 1.00
CA HIS A 165 2.35 -0.32 0.01
C HIS A 165 3.37 -1.19 -0.74
N LEU A 166 3.48 -1.01 -2.05
CA LEU A 166 4.47 -1.73 -2.89
C LEU A 166 5.59 -0.81 -3.42
N ALA A 167 5.39 0.50 -3.37
CA ALA A 167 6.38 1.50 -3.75
C ALA A 167 6.27 2.72 -2.84
N GLU A 168 7.42 3.26 -2.43
CA GLU A 168 7.55 4.48 -1.65
C GLU A 168 8.21 5.57 -2.52
N GLY A 169 7.64 6.77 -2.51
CA GLY A 169 8.12 7.92 -3.26
C GLY A 169 8.08 7.73 -4.79
N GLY A 170 7.17 6.90 -5.32
CA GLY A 170 7.11 6.61 -6.74
C GLY A 170 6.72 7.82 -7.60
N HIS A 171 7.49 8.13 -8.64
CA HIS A 171 7.14 9.18 -9.60
C HIS A 171 7.66 8.88 -11.01
N PHE A 172 6.94 9.36 -12.03
CA PHE A 172 7.21 9.06 -13.44
C PHE A 172 8.46 9.75 -14.02
N SER A 173 8.92 10.83 -13.39
CA SER A 173 10.12 11.56 -13.82
C SER A 173 11.43 10.88 -13.46
N HIS A 174 11.41 9.78 -12.69
CA HIS A 174 12.60 9.01 -12.33
C HIS A 174 12.55 7.62 -12.96
N PRO A 175 13.37 7.33 -13.98
CA PRO A 175 13.32 6.05 -14.70
C PRO A 175 13.42 4.80 -13.81
N PRO A 176 14.25 4.76 -12.76
CA PRO A 176 14.25 3.64 -11.81
C PRO A 176 12.91 3.37 -11.11
N CYS A 177 12.12 4.41 -10.82
CA CYS A 177 10.76 4.23 -10.26
C CYS A 177 9.82 3.60 -11.28
N VAL A 178 9.90 4.03 -12.55
CA VAL A 178 9.07 3.47 -13.63
C VAL A 178 9.43 2.01 -13.91
N LEU A 179 10.74 1.68 -13.91
CA LEU A 179 11.20 0.30 -14.02
C LEU A 179 10.70 -0.55 -12.83
N HIS A 180 10.78 -0.03 -11.61
CA HIS A 180 10.28 -0.74 -10.42
C HIS A 180 8.77 -0.95 -10.47
N LEU A 181 8.00 0.04 -10.92
CA LEU A 181 6.56 -0.11 -11.18
C LEU A 181 6.29 -1.28 -12.13
N MET A 182 7.01 -1.35 -13.26
CA MET A 182 6.82 -2.43 -14.23
C MET A 182 7.17 -3.81 -13.67
N GLN A 183 8.20 -3.89 -12.81
CA GLN A 183 8.55 -5.13 -12.10
C GLN A 183 7.44 -5.55 -11.13
N ILE A 184 6.87 -4.61 -10.36
CA ILE A 184 5.76 -4.89 -9.44
C ILE A 184 4.57 -5.46 -10.22
N LEU A 185 4.17 -4.80 -11.31
CA LEU A 185 3.04 -5.22 -12.13
C LEU A 185 3.27 -6.61 -12.75
N ALA A 186 4.49 -6.86 -13.26
CA ALA A 186 4.88 -8.15 -13.80
C ALA A 186 4.79 -9.29 -12.76
N ILE A 187 5.34 -9.06 -11.57
CA ILE A 187 5.32 -10.04 -10.47
C ILE A 187 3.90 -10.31 -10.00
N ALA A 188 3.11 -9.26 -9.81
CA ALA A 188 1.73 -9.38 -9.39
C ALA A 188 0.87 -10.11 -10.44
N HIS A 189 1.09 -9.87 -11.73
CA HIS A 189 0.40 -10.56 -12.83
C HIS A 189 0.68 -12.07 -12.79
N VAL A 190 1.95 -12.44 -12.67
CA VAL A 190 2.36 -13.85 -12.60
C VAL A 190 1.77 -14.57 -11.38
N ASN A 191 1.54 -13.84 -10.29
CA ASN A 191 0.87 -14.34 -9.09
C ASN A 191 -0.67 -14.24 -9.15
N GLY A 192 -1.25 -13.92 -10.31
CA GLY A 192 -2.69 -13.92 -10.52
C GLY A 192 -3.44 -12.75 -9.88
N ALA A 193 -2.75 -11.65 -9.55
CA ALA A 193 -3.40 -10.47 -9.00
C ALA A 193 -4.31 -9.80 -10.04
N VAL A 194 -5.47 -9.31 -9.58
CA VAL A 194 -6.34 -8.44 -10.36
C VAL A 194 -5.71 -7.06 -10.48
N MET A 195 -5.64 -6.52 -11.69
CA MET A 195 -4.98 -5.25 -11.97
C MET A 195 -6.00 -4.12 -12.11
N GLN A 196 -5.93 -3.10 -11.25
CA GLN A 196 -6.78 -1.93 -11.34
C GLN A 196 -5.96 -0.65 -11.39
N ARG A 197 -6.23 0.22 -12.37
CA ARG A 197 -5.77 1.59 -12.34
C ARG A 197 -6.87 2.50 -11.78
N SER A 198 -6.46 3.48 -10.99
CA SER A 198 -7.35 4.45 -10.36
C SER A 198 -6.77 5.86 -10.47
N ILE A 199 -7.66 6.85 -10.51
CA ILE A 199 -7.34 8.27 -10.49
C ILE A 199 -7.57 8.80 -9.08
N LEU A 200 -6.57 9.47 -8.51
CA LEU A 200 -6.63 10.09 -7.18
C LEU A 200 -6.17 11.55 -7.24
N GLY A 201 -6.79 12.41 -6.44
CA GLY A 201 -6.43 13.82 -6.36
C GLY A 201 -4.99 14.02 -5.87
N SER A 202 -4.30 15.04 -6.38
CA SER A 202 -2.85 15.23 -6.15
C SER A 202 -2.43 15.21 -4.69
N LYS A 203 -3.19 15.85 -3.79
CA LYS A 203 -2.86 15.88 -2.36
C LYS A 203 -2.86 14.48 -1.75
N ASP A 204 -3.94 13.73 -1.96
CA ASP A 204 -4.07 12.37 -1.42
C ASP A 204 -3.08 11.41 -2.11
N LEU A 205 -2.80 11.62 -3.41
CA LEU A 205 -1.83 10.83 -4.16
C LEU A 205 -0.39 11.03 -3.66
N ILE A 206 0.03 12.28 -3.45
CA ILE A 206 1.37 12.58 -2.90
C ILE A 206 1.51 11.98 -1.50
N ALA A 207 0.47 12.10 -0.67
CA ALA A 207 0.48 11.47 0.65
C ALA A 207 0.64 9.94 0.53
N LEU A 208 -0.20 9.30 -0.29
CA LEU A 208 -0.19 7.85 -0.46
C LEU A 208 1.11 7.32 -1.09
N ALA A 209 1.69 8.05 -2.04
CA ALA A 209 2.97 7.72 -2.65
C ALA A 209 4.10 7.73 -1.62
N ASN A 210 4.01 8.56 -0.58
CA ASN A 210 4.95 8.61 0.54
C ASN A 210 4.49 7.76 1.73
N ASN A 211 3.62 6.78 1.49
CA ASN A 211 3.05 5.86 2.48
C ASN A 211 2.28 6.56 3.62
N VAL A 212 1.74 7.76 3.39
CA VAL A 212 0.99 8.52 4.40
C VAL A 212 -0.51 8.39 4.18
N GLY A 213 -1.23 8.11 5.27
CA GLY A 213 -2.68 8.02 5.29
C GLY A 213 -3.19 6.59 5.13
N MET A 214 -4.48 6.38 5.42
CA MET A 214 -5.11 5.06 5.31
C MET A 214 -5.37 4.74 3.84
N ILE A 215 -4.92 3.58 3.37
CA ILE A 215 -5.15 3.11 2.00
C ILE A 215 -6.66 3.03 1.68
N PRO A 216 -7.53 2.47 2.54
CA PRO A 216 -8.97 2.43 2.29
C PRO A 216 -9.60 3.80 1.99
N ASP A 217 -9.22 4.84 2.73
CA ASP A 217 -9.73 6.20 2.53
C ASP A 217 -9.33 6.75 1.16
N ALA A 218 -8.08 6.51 0.75
CA ALA A 218 -7.58 6.94 -0.55
C ALA A 218 -8.29 6.20 -1.69
N LEU A 219 -8.52 4.89 -1.54
CA LEU A 219 -9.25 4.09 -2.51
C LEU A 219 -10.73 4.52 -2.62
N ALA A 220 -11.39 4.83 -1.51
CA ALA A 220 -12.77 5.32 -1.48
C ALA A 220 -12.94 6.68 -2.21
N LYS A 221 -11.91 7.53 -2.19
CA LYS A 221 -11.87 8.79 -2.95
C LYS A 221 -11.46 8.62 -4.41
N SER A 222 -10.91 7.46 -4.77
CA SER A 222 -10.37 7.22 -6.10
C SER A 222 -11.46 6.90 -7.12
N ARG A 223 -11.21 7.22 -8.38
CA ARG A 223 -12.10 6.85 -9.49
C ARG A 223 -11.43 5.79 -10.35
N ARG A 224 -12.16 4.74 -10.72
CA ARG A 224 -11.63 3.68 -11.58
C ARG A 224 -11.26 4.24 -12.96
N HIS A 225 -10.11 3.82 -13.46
CA HIS A 225 -9.67 4.10 -14.82
C HIS A 225 -10.16 3.02 -15.79
N ILE A 226 -10.30 3.36 -17.08
CA ILE A 226 -10.75 2.41 -18.10
C ILE A 226 -9.70 1.32 -18.39
N LEU A 227 -8.43 1.71 -18.45
CA LEU A 227 -7.29 0.81 -18.57
C LEU A 227 -6.97 0.12 -17.23
N ALA A 228 -6.47 -1.11 -17.29
CA ALA A 228 -5.93 -1.83 -16.15
C ALA A 228 -4.56 -1.28 -15.71
N ALA A 229 -4.08 -1.69 -14.53
CA ALA A 229 -2.78 -1.23 -14.02
C ALA A 229 -1.60 -1.67 -14.90
N ASP A 230 -1.69 -2.88 -15.44
CA ASP A 230 -0.69 -3.59 -16.24
C ASP A 230 -0.77 -3.31 -17.75
N HIS A 231 -1.60 -2.36 -18.19
CA HIS A 231 -1.83 -2.08 -19.61
C HIS A 231 -0.53 -1.90 -20.43
N GLU A 232 0.48 -1.20 -19.87
CA GLU A 232 1.75 -0.92 -20.53
C GLU A 232 2.69 -2.14 -20.61
N LEU A 233 2.42 -3.24 -19.90
CA LEU A 233 3.15 -4.50 -20.07
C LEU A 233 2.84 -5.18 -21.40
N TRP A 234 1.74 -4.80 -22.04
CA TRP A 234 1.13 -5.54 -23.13
C TRP A 234 1.16 -4.75 -24.44
N GLY A 235 2.09 -5.07 -25.34
CA GLY A 235 2.29 -4.35 -26.61
C GLY A 235 1.09 -4.33 -27.54
N HIS A 236 0.26 -5.37 -27.54
CA HIS A 236 -0.97 -5.41 -28.34
C HIS A 236 -2.07 -4.48 -27.80
N TYR A 237 -1.99 -4.05 -26.52
CA TYR A 237 -2.92 -3.09 -25.94
C TYR A 237 -2.38 -1.66 -25.93
N SER A 238 -1.12 -1.47 -25.52
CA SER A 238 -0.49 -0.14 -25.35
C SER A 238 0.35 0.30 -26.55
N GLY A 239 0.39 -0.50 -27.62
CA GLY A 239 1.16 -0.22 -28.82
C GLY A 239 2.67 -0.45 -28.66
N SER A 240 3.39 -0.07 -29.71
CA SER A 240 4.81 -0.37 -29.93
C SER A 240 5.70 0.88 -30.01
N SER A 241 5.43 1.88 -29.16
CA SER A 241 6.31 3.05 -29.12
C SER A 241 7.73 2.63 -28.68
N PRO A 242 8.81 3.24 -29.22
CA PRO A 242 10.18 2.85 -28.87
C PRO A 242 10.46 2.89 -27.36
N TRP A 243 9.85 3.85 -26.66
CA TRP A 243 9.98 3.98 -25.21
C TRP A 243 9.34 2.81 -24.46
N LEU A 244 8.11 2.40 -24.83
CA LEU A 244 7.42 1.27 -24.21
C LEU A 244 8.14 -0.05 -24.49
N GLU A 245 8.60 -0.28 -25.71
CA GLU A 245 9.36 -1.49 -26.06
C GLU A 245 10.66 -1.57 -25.26
N ASN A 246 11.38 -0.45 -25.12
CA ASN A 246 12.58 -0.40 -24.29
C ASN A 246 12.24 -0.69 -22.82
N LEU A 247 11.19 -0.06 -22.28
CA LEU A 247 10.78 -0.27 -20.88
C LEU A 247 10.42 -1.73 -20.60
N ARG A 248 9.68 -2.40 -21.50
CA ARG A 248 9.36 -3.83 -21.36
C ARG A 248 10.61 -4.69 -21.42
N THR A 249 11.50 -4.42 -22.37
CA THR A 249 12.78 -5.14 -22.52
C THR A 249 13.67 -4.96 -21.29
N GLU A 250 13.78 -3.74 -20.76
CA GLU A 250 14.53 -3.43 -19.54
C GLU A 250 13.94 -4.13 -18.32
N THR A 251 12.60 -4.18 -18.24
CA THR A 251 11.89 -4.91 -17.17
C THR A 251 12.24 -6.39 -17.21
N GLU A 252 12.11 -7.05 -18.37
CA GLU A 252 12.46 -8.47 -18.55
C GLU A 252 13.94 -8.71 -18.23
N LYS A 253 14.86 -7.89 -18.75
CA LYS A 253 16.30 -8.00 -18.47
C LYS A 253 16.60 -7.85 -16.98
N SER A 254 15.94 -6.92 -16.31
CA SER A 254 16.14 -6.68 -14.88
C SER A 254 15.61 -7.84 -14.04
N LEU A 255 14.44 -8.40 -14.38
CA LEU A 255 13.89 -9.60 -13.72
C LEU A 255 14.78 -10.83 -13.95
N MET A 256 15.31 -11.01 -15.17
CA MET A 256 16.32 -12.05 -15.47
C MET A 256 17.57 -11.88 -14.61
N GLY A 257 18.10 -10.65 -14.52
CA GLY A 257 19.27 -10.34 -13.69
C GLY A 257 19.04 -10.57 -12.20
N ALA A 258 17.80 -10.36 -11.74
CA ALA A 258 17.35 -10.72 -10.40
C ALA A 258 17.00 -12.22 -10.27
N GLY A 259 17.38 -13.06 -11.23
CA GLY A 259 17.20 -14.51 -11.26
C GLY A 259 15.75 -14.96 -11.14
N MET A 260 14.86 -14.32 -11.89
CA MET A 260 13.44 -14.70 -12.01
C MET A 260 13.08 -15.07 -13.46
N PRO A 261 13.73 -16.08 -14.06
CA PRO A 261 13.46 -16.48 -15.44
C PRO A 261 12.02 -16.94 -15.64
N ASP A 262 11.43 -17.62 -14.66
CA ASP A 262 10.07 -18.15 -14.74
C ASP A 262 9.02 -17.03 -14.88
N VAL A 263 9.23 -15.90 -14.21
CA VAL A 263 8.36 -14.71 -14.35
C VAL A 263 8.42 -14.22 -15.79
N VAL A 264 9.62 -14.08 -16.35
CA VAL A 264 9.82 -13.60 -17.73
C VAL A 264 9.24 -14.58 -18.75
N SER A 265 9.47 -15.88 -18.58
CA SER A 265 8.89 -16.90 -19.46
C SER A 265 7.37 -16.87 -19.44
N LYS A 266 6.74 -16.68 -18.27
CA LYS A 266 5.28 -16.56 -18.18
C LYS A 266 4.74 -15.29 -18.85
N LEU A 267 5.41 -14.15 -18.68
CA LEU A 267 5.05 -12.90 -19.37
C LEU A 267 5.13 -13.05 -20.89
N GLN A 268 6.19 -13.67 -21.40
CA GLN A 268 6.37 -13.89 -22.84
C GLN A 268 5.32 -14.85 -23.39
N ALA A 269 5.01 -15.94 -22.68
CA ALA A 269 3.95 -16.87 -23.05
C ALA A 269 2.58 -16.18 -23.10
N ASP A 270 2.26 -15.34 -22.12
CA ASP A 270 1.00 -14.60 -22.07
C ASP A 270 0.90 -13.53 -23.17
N ARG A 271 2.01 -12.86 -23.50
CA ARG A 271 2.09 -11.94 -24.65
C ARG A 271 1.76 -12.64 -25.97
N VAL A 272 2.29 -13.84 -26.19
CA VAL A 272 1.98 -14.66 -27.38
C VAL A 272 0.51 -15.11 -27.36
N ARG A 273 -0.02 -15.49 -26.20
CA ARG A 273 -1.43 -15.91 -26.08
C ARG A 273 -2.39 -14.79 -26.49
N TRP A 274 -2.16 -13.57 -26.02
CA TRP A 274 -3.06 -12.45 -26.32
C TRP A 274 -2.82 -11.79 -27.68
N ALA A 275 -1.64 -11.95 -28.28
CA ALA A 275 -1.43 -11.51 -29.66
C ALA A 275 -2.24 -12.35 -30.68
N ARG A 276 -2.78 -13.51 -30.27
CA ARG A 276 -3.58 -14.41 -31.12
C ARG A 276 -5.09 -14.27 -30.93
N SER A 277 -5.53 -13.50 -29.92
CA SER A 277 -6.94 -13.26 -29.58
C SER A 277 -7.41 -11.92 -30.11
#